data_AF-A0A7C5I5C5-F1
#
_entry.id   AF-A0A7C5I5C5-F1
#
_cell.length_a   1.000
_cell.length_b   1.000
_cell.length_c   1.000
_cell.angle_alpha   90.00
_cell.angle_beta   90.00
_cell.angle_gamma   90.00
#
_symmetry.space_group_name_H-M   'P 1'
#
loop_
_entity.id
_entity.type
_entity.pdbx_description
1 polymer ?
#
loop_
_entity_poly.entity_id
_entity_poly.type
_entity_poly.pdbx_seq_one_letter_code
_entity_poly.pdbx_strand_id
1 'polypeptide(L)'
;GRELVLESGRMAKQANGAVVVRYGDTMVLVTATSNFLSNPNQDFFPLQVEYMDKAYAAGKIPGGFYKREGKPSEKEILSARLVDRPIRPLFPDGFFCDTQVVVSVVSSDQKNPGDVLGVLGASAALSISDIPFSGPIAGVRVGRVDGQFVLNPTLQELEESEIDIVVAGSENSVVMVEGEAREISEELFISALEYAHEGIKELIKFQQEFISEFNVEKYRFEPKVPSEEFVRMVTDETLPHLEEWRQKGKISKKARNDSVNNFIVELTQKLNERYPEEVGFIRRIVDEILKEDMRRQIKENHVRLDGRGFTEIRPVACEVGVLPRAHGSSLFTRGETQSLCSVTLGTKFDEQIVDDIDRELATKRYMLHYNFPPFCVGEVKPFRGPARREIGHGHLAERALKFQIPSEDVFPYTIRIVSDILESNGSSSMATVCAGSLALMDAGVPVKKTVAGIAMGLIKEDDEFFILSDIIGAEDHFGDMDFKVAGTKDGITAIQMDLKIEGISLD
;
A
#
# COMPACT_ATOMS: atom_id res chain seq x y z
N GLY A 1 -22.53 8.00 20.33
CA GLY A 1 -22.02 7.49 19.04
C GLY A 1 -22.89 7.98 17.91
N ARG A 2 -22.55 7.63 16.66
CA ARG A 2 -23.32 7.89 15.43
C ARG A 2 -23.95 6.56 14.98
N GLU A 3 -25.10 6.60 14.32
CA GLU A 3 -25.74 5.38 13.81
C GLU A 3 -24.97 4.85 12.60
N LEU A 4 -24.66 3.55 12.59
CA LEU A 4 -24.08 2.81 11.47
C LEU A 4 -25.12 1.82 10.93
N VAL A 5 -25.37 1.84 9.62
CA VAL A 5 -26.37 0.99 8.96
C VAL A 5 -25.75 0.33 7.72
N LEU A 6 -26.00 -0.97 7.57
CA LEU A 6 -25.76 -1.72 6.34
C LEU A 6 -27.09 -2.05 5.68
N GLU A 7 -27.20 -1.82 4.37
CA GLU A 7 -28.41 -2.10 3.60
C GLU A 7 -28.04 -2.82 2.30
N SER A 8 -28.76 -3.87 1.93
CA SER A 8 -28.67 -4.52 0.62
C SER A 8 -30.05 -4.82 0.04
N GLY A 9 -30.11 -5.20 -1.24
CA GLY A 9 -31.34 -5.61 -1.94
C GLY A 9 -32.16 -4.46 -2.56
N ARG A 10 -31.87 -3.20 -2.22
CA ARG A 10 -32.54 -2.02 -2.83
C ARG A 10 -31.81 -1.48 -4.06
N MET A 11 -30.49 -1.30 -3.98
CA MET A 11 -29.67 -0.66 -5.02
C MET A 11 -28.73 -1.66 -5.70
N ALA A 12 -28.37 -1.39 -6.97
CA ALA A 12 -27.38 -2.14 -7.76
C ALA A 12 -27.59 -3.68 -7.83
N LYS A 13 -28.85 -4.12 -7.96
CA LYS A 13 -29.28 -5.54 -7.91
C LYS A 13 -28.69 -6.48 -8.98
N GLN A 14 -27.97 -5.94 -9.97
CA GLN A 14 -27.30 -6.74 -11.01
C GLN A 14 -25.84 -7.06 -10.66
N ALA A 15 -25.25 -6.40 -9.67
CA ALA A 15 -23.93 -6.75 -9.20
C ALA A 15 -23.95 -8.10 -8.47
N ASN A 16 -22.82 -8.81 -8.45
CA ASN A 16 -22.66 -10.04 -7.67
C ASN A 16 -22.92 -9.77 -6.18
N GLY A 17 -22.47 -8.61 -5.67
CA GLY A 17 -22.82 -8.11 -4.34
C GLY A 17 -22.92 -6.58 -4.32
N ALA A 18 -23.87 -6.05 -3.54
CA ALA A 18 -24.05 -4.62 -3.37
C ALA A 18 -24.51 -4.27 -1.96
N VAL A 19 -23.84 -3.31 -1.32
CA VAL A 19 -24.15 -2.84 0.03
C VAL A 19 -24.08 -1.31 0.08
N VAL A 20 -25.07 -0.69 0.71
CA VAL A 20 -25.02 0.72 1.11
C VAL A 20 -24.62 0.77 2.57
N VAL A 21 -23.51 1.45 2.86
CA VAL A 21 -23.06 1.75 4.22
C VAL A 21 -23.47 3.17 4.54
N ARG A 22 -24.14 3.39 5.67
CA ARG A 22 -24.47 4.73 6.18
C ARG A 22 -23.89 4.93 7.57
N TYR A 23 -23.16 6.01 7.78
CA TYR A 23 -22.66 6.41 9.09
C TYR A 23 -22.95 7.90 9.32
N GLY A 24 -23.86 8.20 10.25
CA GLY A 24 -24.51 9.52 10.27
C GLY A 24 -25.31 9.75 8.98
N ASP A 25 -25.07 10.88 8.29
CA ASP A 25 -25.71 11.17 7.00
C ASP A 25 -24.76 10.93 5.80
N THR A 26 -23.52 10.48 6.05
CA THR A 26 -22.61 9.99 5.01
C THR A 26 -23.01 8.59 4.56
N MET A 27 -23.18 8.41 3.24
CA MET A 27 -23.57 7.15 2.62
C MET A 27 -22.62 6.76 1.48
N VAL A 28 -22.21 5.50 1.49
CA VAL A 28 -21.33 4.91 0.47
C VAL A 28 -22.01 3.68 -0.12
N LEU A 29 -22.21 3.69 -1.44
CA LEU A 29 -22.64 2.52 -2.20
C LEU A 29 -21.40 1.74 -2.64
N VAL A 30 -21.32 0.48 -2.22
CA VAL A 30 -20.24 -0.43 -2.62
C VAL A 30 -20.80 -1.59 -3.42
N THR A 31 -20.22 -1.83 -4.58
CA THR A 31 -20.59 -2.96 -5.46
C THR A 31 -19.38 -3.81 -5.78
N ALA A 32 -19.55 -5.13 -5.74
CA ALA A 32 -18.57 -6.11 -6.19
C ALA A 32 -19.10 -6.85 -7.42
N THR A 33 -18.27 -6.95 -8.45
CA THR A 33 -18.57 -7.70 -9.68
C THR A 33 -17.37 -8.57 -10.07
N SER A 34 -17.64 -9.76 -10.60
CA SER A 34 -16.59 -10.62 -11.14
C SER A 34 -17.03 -11.26 -12.45
N ASN A 35 -16.10 -11.37 -13.38
CA ASN A 35 -16.27 -12.15 -14.60
C ASN A 35 -15.57 -13.50 -14.42
N PHE A 36 -16.37 -14.56 -14.22
CA PHE A 36 -15.87 -15.91 -13.98
C PHE A 36 -15.26 -16.60 -15.22
N LEU A 37 -15.33 -15.97 -16.39
CA LEU A 37 -14.57 -16.41 -17.57
C LEU A 37 -13.13 -15.91 -17.43
N SER A 38 -12.25 -16.74 -16.85
CA SER A 38 -10.83 -16.40 -16.71
C SER A 38 -10.15 -16.32 -18.08
N ASN A 39 -9.26 -15.35 -18.24
CA ASN A 39 -8.38 -15.29 -19.40
C ASN A 39 -7.26 -16.33 -19.21
N PRO A 40 -7.13 -17.36 -20.08
CA PRO A 40 -6.13 -18.41 -19.91
C PRO A 40 -4.68 -17.90 -20.00
N ASN A 41 -4.46 -16.69 -20.52
CA ASN A 41 -3.14 -16.08 -20.64
C ASN A 41 -2.81 -15.13 -19.47
N GLN A 42 -3.61 -15.13 -18.41
CA GLN A 42 -3.43 -14.25 -17.27
C GLN A 42 -2.67 -14.94 -16.14
N ASP A 43 -1.63 -14.27 -15.65
CA ASP A 43 -0.68 -14.78 -14.66
C ASP A 43 -0.75 -14.02 -13.32
N PHE A 44 -1.67 -13.07 -13.17
CA PHE A 44 -1.90 -12.29 -11.95
C PHE A 44 -3.39 -12.09 -11.69
N PHE A 45 -3.78 -11.85 -10.43
CA PHE A 45 -5.16 -11.54 -10.05
C PHE A 45 -5.54 -10.09 -10.39
N PRO A 46 -6.44 -9.85 -11.37
CA PRO A 46 -6.86 -8.51 -11.80
C PRO A 46 -7.94 -7.89 -10.91
N LEU A 47 -7.65 -7.69 -9.63
CA LEU A 47 -8.53 -6.88 -8.78
C LEU A 47 -8.36 -5.39 -9.10
N GLN A 48 -9.48 -4.74 -9.43
CA GLN A 48 -9.58 -3.29 -9.56
C GLN A 48 -10.50 -2.73 -8.48
N VAL A 49 -9.96 -1.86 -7.64
CA VAL A 49 -10.76 -1.07 -6.71
C VAL A 49 -10.86 0.36 -7.22
N GLU A 50 -12.07 0.86 -7.36
CA GLU A 50 -12.36 2.26 -7.66
C GLU A 50 -13.05 2.91 -6.48
N TYR A 51 -12.63 4.13 -6.16
CA TYR A 51 -13.30 4.97 -5.17
C TYR A 51 -13.66 6.28 -5.86
N MET A 52 -14.91 6.70 -5.72
CA MET A 52 -15.45 7.88 -6.39
C MET A 52 -16.22 8.76 -5.42
N ASP A 53 -15.80 10.01 -5.32
CA ASP A 53 -16.54 11.05 -4.63
C ASP A 53 -17.51 11.69 -5.63
N LYS A 54 -18.81 11.49 -5.45
CA LYS A 54 -19.81 12.15 -6.29
C LYS A 54 -20.01 13.57 -5.78
N ALA A 55 -19.84 14.59 -6.63
CA ALA A 55 -19.95 15.98 -6.18
C ALA A 55 -21.36 16.29 -5.62
N TYR A 56 -22.38 15.63 -6.17
CA TYR A 56 -23.75 15.72 -5.66
C TYR A 56 -23.91 15.22 -4.23
N ALA A 57 -23.02 14.35 -3.74
CA ALA A 57 -23.06 13.84 -2.37
C ALA A 57 -22.95 14.97 -1.34
N ALA A 58 -22.26 16.05 -1.70
CA ALA A 58 -22.12 17.28 -0.91
C ALA A 58 -22.99 18.43 -1.45
N GLY A 59 -23.92 18.17 -2.38
CA GLY A 59 -24.72 19.21 -3.03
C GLY A 59 -23.92 20.18 -3.91
N LYS A 60 -22.73 19.77 -4.38
CA LYS A 60 -21.82 20.59 -5.18
C LYS A 60 -21.93 20.26 -6.68
N ILE A 61 -21.72 21.27 -7.52
CA ILE A 61 -21.44 21.07 -8.94
C ILE A 61 -19.91 20.93 -9.08
N PRO A 62 -19.39 19.91 -9.79
CA PRO A 62 -17.96 19.74 -9.96
C PRO A 62 -17.27 21.00 -10.49
N GLY A 63 -16.04 21.24 -10.02
CA GLY A 63 -15.16 22.26 -10.55
C GLY A 63 -14.76 22.05 -12.02
N GLY A 64 -13.82 22.86 -12.49
CA GLY A 64 -13.31 22.78 -13.87
C GLY A 64 -14.28 23.26 -14.94
N PHE A 65 -13.88 23.06 -16.21
CA PHE A 65 -14.59 23.58 -17.38
C PHE A 65 -15.85 22.78 -17.74
N TYR A 66 -15.79 21.45 -17.63
CA TYR A 66 -16.86 20.55 -18.09
C TYR A 66 -17.99 20.31 -17.07
N LYS A 67 -17.82 20.75 -15.81
CA LYS A 67 -18.81 20.57 -14.73
C LYS A 67 -19.25 19.12 -14.53
N ARG A 68 -18.30 18.20 -14.62
CA ARG A 68 -18.48 16.75 -14.51
C ARG A 68 -17.26 16.13 -13.86
N GLU A 69 -17.46 15.12 -13.02
CA GLU A 69 -16.38 14.32 -12.45
C GLU A 69 -15.55 13.66 -13.57
N GLY A 70 -14.22 13.75 -13.44
CA GLY A 70 -13.27 13.34 -14.47
C GLY A 70 -12.32 12.25 -13.99
N LYS A 71 -11.03 12.48 -14.19
CA LYS A 71 -9.97 11.61 -13.66
C LYS A 71 -10.04 11.61 -12.12
N PRO A 72 -9.84 10.45 -11.45
CA PRO A 72 -9.75 10.38 -10.01
C PRO A 72 -8.70 11.32 -9.42
N SER A 73 -9.07 11.99 -8.34
CA SER A 73 -8.21 12.82 -7.49
C SER A 73 -7.21 11.97 -6.68
N GLU A 74 -6.23 12.62 -6.04
CA GLU A 74 -5.30 11.93 -5.14
C GLU A 74 -6.04 11.24 -3.99
N LYS A 75 -7.02 11.92 -3.37
CA LYS A 75 -7.85 11.37 -2.30
C LYS A 75 -8.60 10.11 -2.74
N GLU A 76 -9.22 10.14 -3.92
CA GLU A 76 -9.94 8.98 -4.46
C GLU A 76 -8.99 7.81 -4.72
N ILE A 77 -7.79 8.07 -5.26
CA ILE A 77 -6.78 7.03 -5.50
C ILE A 77 -6.28 6.43 -4.17
N LEU A 78 -6.04 7.26 -3.15
CA LEU A 78 -5.60 6.81 -1.83
C LEU A 78 -6.68 6.01 -1.12
N SER A 79 -7.94 6.44 -1.20
CA SER A 79 -9.09 5.73 -0.64
C SER A 79 -9.32 4.39 -1.33
N ALA A 80 -9.16 4.33 -2.66
CA ALA A 80 -9.20 3.06 -3.39
C ALA A 80 -8.08 2.10 -2.94
N ARG A 81 -6.88 2.61 -2.69
CA ARG A 81 -5.76 1.81 -2.15
C ARG A 81 -6.01 1.33 -0.72
N LEU A 82 -6.61 2.17 0.12
CA LEU A 82 -7.01 1.83 1.48
C LEU A 82 -7.95 0.62 1.50
N VAL A 83 -8.84 0.52 0.51
CA VAL A 83 -9.76 -0.61 0.35
C VAL A 83 -9.08 -1.82 -0.29
N ASP A 84 -8.27 -1.62 -1.34
CA ASP A 84 -7.60 -2.70 -2.08
C ASP A 84 -6.63 -3.52 -1.24
N ARG A 85 -5.76 -2.84 -0.47
CA ARG A 85 -4.68 -3.46 0.31
C ARG A 85 -5.17 -4.57 1.25
N PRO A 86 -6.19 -4.36 2.09
CA PRO A 86 -6.62 -5.39 3.04
C PRO A 86 -7.53 -6.47 2.41
N ILE A 87 -8.25 -6.20 1.31
CA ILE A 87 -9.12 -7.22 0.69
C ILE A 87 -8.36 -8.15 -0.27
N ARG A 88 -7.29 -7.66 -0.92
CA ARG A 88 -6.56 -8.38 -1.97
C ARG A 88 -6.00 -9.74 -1.52
N PRO A 89 -5.41 -9.89 -0.31
CA PRO A 89 -4.88 -11.17 0.16
C PRO A 89 -5.97 -12.20 0.50
N LEU A 90 -7.25 -11.79 0.59
CA LEU A 90 -8.35 -12.66 1.02
C LEU A 90 -9.03 -13.39 -0.15
N PHE A 91 -8.54 -13.20 -1.37
CA PHE A 91 -8.99 -13.96 -2.53
C PHE A 91 -8.16 -15.24 -2.64
N PRO A 92 -8.76 -16.37 -3.07
CA PRO A 92 -8.02 -17.62 -3.21
C PRO A 92 -6.85 -17.51 -4.19
N ASP A 93 -5.75 -18.20 -3.86
CA ASP A 93 -4.58 -18.26 -4.74
C ASP A 93 -4.94 -18.83 -6.12
N GLY A 94 -4.46 -18.16 -7.17
CA GLY A 94 -4.74 -18.53 -8.55
C GLY A 94 -6.10 -18.03 -9.07
N PHE A 95 -6.91 -17.35 -8.26
CA PHE A 95 -8.16 -16.74 -8.72
C PHE A 95 -7.87 -15.57 -9.67
N PHE A 96 -7.76 -15.86 -10.97
CA PHE A 96 -7.42 -14.88 -12.02
C PHE A 96 -8.66 -14.38 -12.80
N CYS A 97 -9.79 -14.27 -12.11
CA CYS A 97 -11.00 -13.70 -12.69
C CYS A 97 -11.01 -12.18 -12.54
N ASP A 98 -11.34 -11.45 -13.61
CA ASP A 98 -11.54 -9.99 -13.58
C ASP A 98 -12.55 -9.61 -12.51
N THR A 99 -12.09 -8.90 -11.48
CA THR A 99 -12.90 -8.56 -10.31
C THR A 99 -12.81 -7.08 -10.05
N GLN A 100 -13.97 -6.43 -9.92
CA GLN A 100 -14.07 -5.00 -9.68
C GLN A 100 -14.86 -4.72 -8.41
N VAL A 101 -14.31 -3.87 -7.55
CA VAL A 101 -15.00 -3.29 -6.40
C VAL A 101 -15.09 -1.79 -6.62
N VAL A 102 -16.32 -1.26 -6.63
CA VAL A 102 -16.57 0.17 -6.81
C VAL A 102 -17.19 0.74 -5.57
N VAL A 103 -16.54 1.74 -4.99
CA VAL A 103 -16.95 2.50 -3.81
C VAL A 103 -17.39 3.88 -4.28
N SER A 104 -18.67 4.21 -4.16
CA SER A 104 -19.21 5.52 -4.54
C SER A 104 -19.77 6.23 -3.32
N VAL A 105 -19.21 7.39 -2.95
CA VAL A 105 -19.81 8.27 -1.95
C VAL A 105 -21.02 8.96 -2.59
N VAL A 106 -22.22 8.62 -2.12
CA VAL A 106 -23.50 9.08 -2.69
C VAL A 106 -24.20 10.10 -1.80
N SER A 107 -23.81 10.23 -0.53
CA SER A 107 -24.21 11.28 0.39
C SER A 107 -23.04 11.59 1.33
N SER A 108 -22.80 12.85 1.64
CA SER A 108 -21.77 13.28 2.59
C SER A 108 -22.35 14.32 3.54
N ASP A 109 -22.13 14.12 4.83
CA ASP A 109 -22.48 15.10 5.87
C ASP A 109 -21.36 16.10 6.17
N GLN A 110 -20.25 16.01 5.42
CA GLN A 110 -19.04 16.85 5.55
C GLN A 110 -18.43 16.82 6.96
N LYS A 111 -18.74 15.78 7.76
CA LYS A 111 -18.17 15.55 9.09
C LYS A 111 -17.49 14.20 9.15
N ASN A 112 -18.11 13.18 8.56
CA ASN A 112 -17.69 11.79 8.58
C ASN A 112 -17.00 11.43 7.26
N PRO A 113 -15.70 11.10 7.27
CA PRO A 113 -15.00 10.63 6.08
C PRO A 113 -15.60 9.33 5.53
N GLY A 114 -15.72 9.22 4.21
CA GLY A 114 -16.28 8.04 3.53
C GLY A 114 -15.29 6.88 3.29
N ASP A 115 -14.00 7.10 3.48
CA ASP A 115 -12.94 6.17 3.11
C ASP A 115 -12.97 4.85 3.91
N VAL A 116 -13.01 4.91 5.23
CA VAL A 116 -13.11 3.72 6.10
C VAL A 116 -14.43 2.96 5.93
N LEU A 117 -15.52 3.67 5.56
CA LEU A 117 -16.79 3.04 5.21
C LEU A 117 -16.68 2.21 3.93
N GLY A 118 -15.80 2.60 3.01
CA GLY A 118 -15.47 1.84 1.81
C GLY A 118 -14.88 0.47 2.14
N VAL A 119 -14.04 0.36 3.17
CA VAL A 119 -13.44 -0.93 3.60
C VAL A 119 -14.54 -1.86 4.11
N LEU A 120 -15.38 -1.36 5.03
CA LEU A 120 -16.49 -2.12 5.60
C LEU A 120 -17.48 -2.56 4.50
N GLY A 121 -17.85 -1.65 3.60
CA GLY A 121 -18.79 -1.91 2.51
C GLY A 121 -18.24 -2.88 1.47
N ALA A 122 -16.94 -2.81 1.15
CA ALA A 122 -16.29 -3.76 0.24
C ALA A 122 -16.28 -5.17 0.82
N SER A 123 -15.91 -5.30 2.10
CA SER A 123 -15.95 -6.58 2.80
C SER A 123 -17.37 -7.16 2.83
N ALA A 124 -18.38 -6.36 3.18
CA ALA A 124 -19.77 -6.81 3.20
C ALA A 124 -20.26 -7.22 1.81
N ALA A 125 -20.02 -6.40 0.78
CA ALA A 125 -20.45 -6.65 -0.59
C ALA A 125 -19.82 -7.92 -1.17
N LEU A 126 -18.51 -8.15 -0.95
CA LEU A 126 -17.85 -9.38 -1.36
C LEU A 126 -18.38 -10.59 -0.57
N SER A 127 -18.63 -10.43 0.73
CA SER A 127 -19.12 -11.51 1.59
C SER A 127 -20.51 -11.99 1.18
N ILE A 128 -21.43 -11.08 0.83
CA ILE A 128 -22.78 -11.44 0.35
C ILE A 128 -22.84 -11.78 -1.15
N SER A 129 -21.71 -11.74 -1.87
CA SER A 129 -21.65 -12.10 -3.29
C SER A 129 -21.36 -13.59 -3.50
N ASP A 130 -21.47 -14.06 -4.73
CA ASP A 130 -21.00 -15.39 -5.16
C ASP A 130 -19.48 -15.44 -5.39
N ILE A 131 -18.76 -14.32 -5.23
CA ILE A 131 -17.32 -14.26 -5.44
C ILE A 131 -16.58 -14.93 -4.26
N PRO A 132 -15.60 -15.82 -4.52
CA PRO A 132 -14.78 -16.43 -3.46
C PRO A 132 -13.97 -15.38 -2.70
N PHE A 133 -14.17 -15.31 -1.38
CA PHE A 133 -13.57 -14.30 -0.53
C PHE A 133 -13.52 -14.81 0.93
N SER A 134 -12.36 -14.71 1.57
CA SER A 134 -12.08 -15.22 2.92
C SER A 134 -12.21 -14.17 4.02
N GLY A 135 -12.99 -13.10 3.80
CA GLY A 135 -13.35 -12.16 4.85
C GLY A 135 -14.34 -12.75 5.88
N PRO A 136 -14.97 -11.92 6.73
CA PRO A 136 -14.99 -10.47 6.70
C PRO A 136 -13.74 -9.79 7.27
N ILE A 137 -13.51 -8.54 6.83
CA ILE A 137 -12.62 -7.58 7.47
C ILE A 137 -13.36 -6.27 7.75
N ALA A 138 -12.84 -5.48 8.69
CA ALA A 138 -13.30 -4.12 8.93
C ALA A 138 -12.11 -3.16 8.99
N GLY A 139 -12.39 -1.88 8.73
CA GLY A 139 -11.44 -0.80 8.86
C GLY A 139 -11.98 0.29 9.80
N VAL A 140 -11.10 0.84 10.63
CA VAL A 140 -11.39 1.98 11.51
C VAL A 140 -10.30 3.03 11.38
N ARG A 141 -10.65 4.29 11.62
CA ARG A 141 -9.69 5.37 11.81
C ARG A 141 -9.55 5.66 13.30
N VAL A 142 -8.33 5.80 13.79
CA VAL A 142 -8.04 6.20 15.18
C VAL A 142 -7.44 7.60 15.18
N GLY A 143 -8.11 8.48 15.93
CA GLY A 143 -7.58 9.77 16.34
C GLY A 143 -7.17 9.77 17.81
N ARG A 144 -6.42 10.80 18.21
CA ARG A 144 -6.14 11.09 19.61
C ARG A 144 -6.32 12.59 19.88
N VAL A 145 -7.39 12.93 20.59
CA VAL A 145 -7.79 14.30 20.92
C VAL A 145 -7.78 14.44 22.44
N ASP A 146 -7.18 15.52 22.96
CA ASP A 146 -7.01 15.76 24.40
C ASP A 146 -6.41 14.56 25.16
N GLY A 147 -5.48 13.85 24.51
CA GLY A 147 -4.81 12.67 25.05
C GLY A 147 -5.63 11.37 25.05
N GLN A 148 -6.89 11.40 24.57
CA GLN A 148 -7.79 10.24 24.52
C GLN A 148 -7.94 9.70 23.10
N PHE A 149 -7.96 8.37 22.95
CA PHE A 149 -8.23 7.76 21.65
C PHE A 149 -9.70 7.88 21.26
N VAL A 150 -9.95 8.10 19.98
CA VAL A 150 -11.29 8.24 19.39
C VAL A 150 -11.37 7.38 18.14
N LEU A 151 -12.36 6.49 18.07
CA LEU A 151 -12.69 5.73 16.86
C LEU A 151 -13.51 6.58 15.88
N ASN A 152 -13.12 6.50 14.61
CA ASN A 152 -13.71 7.20 13.47
C ASN A 152 -13.96 8.69 13.78
N PRO A 153 -12.92 9.44 14.17
CA PRO A 153 -13.06 10.87 14.47
C PRO A 153 -13.64 11.62 13.26
N THR A 154 -14.38 12.67 13.56
CA THR A 154 -14.85 13.64 12.56
C THR A 154 -13.68 14.40 11.95
N LEU A 155 -13.92 15.04 10.80
CA LEU A 155 -12.93 15.90 10.15
C LEU A 155 -12.40 17.01 11.09
N GLN A 156 -13.25 17.56 11.96
CA GLN A 156 -12.85 18.57 12.94
C GLN A 156 -11.96 17.97 14.04
N GLU A 157 -12.33 16.82 14.61
CA GLU A 157 -11.52 16.12 15.62
C GLU A 157 -10.14 15.74 15.06
N LEU A 158 -10.05 15.39 13.76
CA LEU A 158 -8.78 15.09 13.10
C LEU A 158 -7.84 16.30 12.99
N GLU A 159 -8.35 17.53 12.92
CA GLU A 159 -7.51 18.73 12.88
C GLU A 159 -6.79 18.97 14.21
N GLU A 160 -7.42 18.58 15.31
CA GLU A 160 -6.86 18.66 16.67
C GLU A 160 -6.07 17.40 17.06
N SER A 161 -6.18 16.34 16.27
CA SER A 161 -5.61 15.03 16.58
C SER A 161 -4.08 14.98 16.51
N GLU A 162 -3.47 14.27 17.46
CA GLU A 162 -2.05 13.89 17.44
C GLU A 162 -1.77 12.74 16.47
N ILE A 163 -2.78 11.94 16.15
CA ILE A 163 -2.68 10.69 15.37
C ILE A 163 -3.79 10.66 14.32
N ASP A 164 -3.49 10.29 13.09
CA ASP A 164 -4.49 9.89 12.09
C ASP A 164 -4.01 8.59 11.46
N ILE A 165 -4.42 7.46 12.05
CA ILE A 165 -4.11 6.13 11.53
C ILE A 165 -5.40 5.44 11.12
N VAL A 166 -5.37 4.83 9.94
CA VAL A 166 -6.38 3.86 9.52
C VAL A 166 -5.81 2.48 9.70
N VAL A 167 -6.59 1.62 10.35
CA VAL A 167 -6.24 0.24 10.63
C VAL A 167 -7.35 -0.64 10.06
N ALA A 168 -6.98 -1.67 9.30
CA ALA A 168 -7.92 -2.70 8.88
C ALA A 168 -7.42 -4.07 9.31
N GLY A 169 -8.36 -4.97 9.61
CA GLY A 169 -8.07 -6.26 10.21
C GLY A 169 -9.25 -7.22 10.14
N SER A 170 -8.95 -8.48 10.45
CA SER A 170 -9.91 -9.52 10.78
C SER A 170 -10.20 -9.51 12.29
N GLU A 171 -11.04 -10.43 12.75
CA GLU A 171 -11.35 -10.59 14.18
C GLU A 171 -10.10 -10.91 15.00
N ASN A 172 -9.16 -11.63 14.38
CA ASN A 172 -7.97 -12.15 15.04
C ASN A 172 -6.73 -11.28 14.85
N SER A 173 -6.66 -10.48 13.78
CA SER A 173 -5.42 -9.77 13.45
C SER A 173 -5.62 -8.49 12.66
N VAL A 174 -4.76 -7.51 12.93
CA VAL A 174 -4.51 -6.38 12.03
C VAL A 174 -3.86 -6.90 10.76
N VAL A 175 -4.25 -6.37 9.59
CA VAL A 175 -3.65 -6.73 8.29
C VAL A 175 -3.06 -5.53 7.56
N MET A 176 -3.57 -4.33 7.85
CA MET A 176 -3.16 -3.12 7.16
C MET A 176 -3.18 -1.93 8.12
N VAL A 177 -2.12 -1.13 8.07
CA VAL A 177 -2.04 0.18 8.75
C VAL A 177 -1.60 1.22 7.73
N GLU A 178 -2.19 2.41 7.80
CA GLU A 178 -1.73 3.60 7.09
C GLU A 178 -2.02 4.85 7.90
N GLY A 179 -1.03 5.71 8.13
CA GLY A 179 -1.31 6.96 8.81
C GLY A 179 -0.14 7.88 9.03
N GLU A 180 -0.45 8.97 9.72
CA GLU A 180 0.47 10.01 10.15
C GLU A 180 0.29 10.34 11.62
N ALA A 181 1.33 10.89 12.24
CA ALA A 181 1.31 11.27 13.65
C ALA A 181 2.21 12.48 13.92
N ARG A 182 1.95 13.19 15.02
CA ARG A 182 2.72 14.36 15.47
C ARG A 182 3.86 13.95 16.41
N GLU A 183 4.80 13.13 15.92
CA GLU A 183 5.96 12.64 16.70
C GLU A 183 5.52 11.87 17.96
N ILE A 184 4.88 10.72 17.77
CA ILE A 184 4.45 9.85 18.86
C ILE A 184 5.47 8.77 19.18
N SER A 185 5.46 8.23 20.41
CA SER A 185 6.28 7.09 20.77
C SER A 185 5.73 5.78 20.19
N GLU A 186 6.59 4.77 20.09
CA GLU A 186 6.26 3.42 19.69
C GLU A 186 5.19 2.81 20.61
N GLU A 187 5.26 3.02 21.92
CA GLU A 187 4.27 2.49 22.87
C GLU A 187 2.88 3.08 22.65
N LEU A 188 2.81 4.38 22.35
CA LEU A 188 1.54 5.03 22.04
C LEU A 188 0.97 4.52 20.72
N PHE A 189 1.82 4.26 19.74
CA PHE A 189 1.40 3.66 18.48
C PHE A 189 0.80 2.26 18.69
N ILE A 190 1.46 1.40 19.48
CA ILE A 190 0.93 0.06 19.82
C ILE A 190 -0.42 0.18 20.54
N SER A 191 -0.53 1.09 21.51
CA SER A 191 -1.80 1.34 22.22
C SER A 191 -2.92 1.77 21.26
N ALA A 192 -2.59 2.52 20.21
CA ALA A 192 -3.55 2.93 19.19
C ALA A 192 -3.99 1.75 18.30
N LEU A 193 -3.10 0.79 18.01
CA LEU A 193 -3.43 -0.44 17.28
C LEU A 193 -4.34 -1.36 18.09
N GLU A 194 -4.06 -1.54 19.39
CA GLU A 194 -4.92 -2.28 20.31
C GLU A 194 -6.33 -1.69 20.34
N TYR A 195 -6.43 -0.37 20.53
CA TYR A 195 -7.69 0.35 20.54
C TYR A 195 -8.45 0.23 19.20
N ALA A 196 -7.72 0.26 18.07
CA ALA A 196 -8.30 0.03 16.75
C ALA A 196 -8.86 -1.39 16.60
N HIS A 197 -8.13 -2.40 17.07
CA HIS A 197 -8.49 -3.81 16.90
C HIS A 197 -9.77 -4.16 17.66
N GLU A 198 -9.98 -3.59 18.85
CA GLU A 198 -11.24 -3.74 19.58
C GLU A 198 -12.44 -3.20 18.77
N GLY A 199 -12.29 -2.01 18.17
CA GLY A 199 -13.32 -1.46 17.28
C GLY A 199 -13.57 -2.31 16.02
N ILE A 200 -12.51 -2.91 15.46
CA ILE A 200 -12.60 -3.84 14.33
C ILE A 200 -13.40 -5.09 14.70
N LYS A 201 -13.16 -5.68 15.88
CA LYS A 201 -13.89 -6.86 16.37
C LYS A 201 -15.39 -6.57 16.48
N GLU A 202 -15.77 -5.41 17.02
CA GLU A 202 -17.17 -4.99 17.10
C GLU A 202 -17.82 -4.88 15.72
N LEU A 203 -17.12 -4.26 14.75
CA LEU A 203 -17.61 -4.12 13.38
C LEU A 203 -17.72 -5.45 12.64
N ILE A 204 -16.80 -6.39 12.88
CA ILE A 204 -16.85 -7.72 12.29
C ILE A 204 -18.04 -8.51 12.81
N LYS A 205 -18.30 -8.47 14.12
CA LYS A 205 -19.49 -9.11 14.69
C LYS A 205 -20.77 -8.57 14.07
N PHE A 206 -20.88 -7.24 13.97
CA PHE A 206 -22.01 -6.60 13.29
C PHE A 206 -22.12 -7.01 11.81
N GLN A 207 -21.00 -7.11 11.09
CA GLN A 207 -20.97 -7.53 9.70
C GLN A 207 -21.37 -9.02 9.54
N GLN A 208 -20.96 -9.90 10.45
CA GLN A 208 -21.36 -11.31 10.45
C GLN A 208 -22.86 -11.48 10.67
N GLU A 209 -23.46 -10.71 11.59
CA GLU A 209 -24.92 -10.68 11.78
C GLU A 209 -25.63 -10.31 10.47
N PHE A 210 -25.18 -9.24 9.80
CA PHE A 210 -25.70 -8.84 8.48
C PHE A 210 -25.52 -9.92 7.40
N ILE A 211 -24.33 -10.52 7.28
CA ILE A 211 -24.04 -11.55 6.27
C ILE A 211 -24.93 -12.79 6.48
N SER A 212 -25.23 -13.14 7.73
CA SER A 212 -26.03 -14.33 8.07
C SER A 212 -27.47 -14.30 7.52
N GLU A 213 -27.99 -13.12 7.16
CA GLU A 213 -29.29 -12.97 6.52
C GLU A 213 -29.29 -13.37 5.03
N PHE A 214 -28.11 -13.59 4.43
CA PHE A 214 -27.93 -13.94 3.04
C PHE A 214 -27.45 -15.39 2.90
N ASN A 215 -28.05 -16.13 1.98
CA ASN A 215 -27.65 -17.50 1.66
C ASN A 215 -27.19 -17.56 0.19
N VAL A 216 -25.91 -17.26 -0.05
CA VAL A 216 -25.32 -17.21 -1.39
C VAL A 216 -24.27 -18.32 -1.53
N GLU A 217 -24.42 -19.19 -2.53
CA GLU A 217 -23.42 -20.20 -2.84
C GLU A 217 -22.23 -19.52 -3.52
N LYS A 218 -21.03 -19.72 -2.97
CA LYS A 218 -19.79 -19.21 -3.56
C LYS A 218 -19.46 -19.97 -4.84
N TYR A 219 -18.97 -19.25 -5.84
CA TYR A 219 -18.45 -19.81 -7.06
C TYR A 219 -17.33 -20.81 -6.74
N ARG A 220 -17.43 -22.02 -7.29
CA ARG A 220 -16.39 -23.04 -7.11
C ARG A 220 -15.27 -22.78 -8.09
N PHE A 221 -14.19 -22.20 -7.58
CA PHE A 221 -12.96 -22.01 -8.33
C PHE A 221 -12.06 -23.25 -8.20
N GLU A 222 -11.71 -23.85 -9.33
CA GLU A 222 -10.71 -24.92 -9.40
C GLU A 222 -9.43 -24.34 -10.04
N PRO A 223 -8.32 -24.20 -9.30
CA PRO A 223 -7.08 -23.69 -9.86
C PRO A 223 -6.53 -24.67 -10.89
N LYS A 224 -6.01 -24.14 -12.00
CA LYS A 224 -5.20 -24.95 -12.92
C LYS A 224 -3.88 -25.26 -12.23
N VAL A 225 -3.62 -26.54 -11.98
CA VAL A 225 -2.39 -27.04 -11.37
C VAL A 225 -1.59 -27.81 -12.42
N PRO A 226 -0.27 -27.57 -12.56
CA PRO A 226 0.58 -28.40 -13.41
C PRO A 226 0.64 -29.84 -12.88
N SER A 227 1.02 -30.77 -13.75
CA SER A 227 1.24 -32.17 -13.39
C SER A 227 2.39 -32.31 -12.38
N GLU A 228 2.30 -33.28 -11.45
CA GLU A 228 3.37 -33.53 -10.49
C GLU A 228 4.71 -33.85 -11.17
N GLU A 229 4.68 -34.53 -12.31
CA GLU A 229 5.87 -34.83 -13.10
C GLU A 229 6.53 -33.55 -13.63
N PHE A 230 5.74 -32.61 -14.16
CA PHE A 230 6.23 -31.33 -14.63
C PHE A 230 6.86 -30.51 -13.50
N VAL A 231 6.18 -30.41 -12.35
CA VAL A 231 6.71 -29.71 -11.18
C VAL A 231 8.04 -30.30 -10.76
N ARG A 232 8.13 -31.63 -10.59
CA ARG A 232 9.39 -32.31 -10.22
C ARG A 232 10.51 -32.02 -11.21
N MET A 233 10.23 -32.08 -12.50
CA MET A 233 11.22 -31.81 -13.54
C MET A 233 11.76 -30.38 -13.47
N VAL A 234 10.87 -29.39 -13.30
CA VAL A 234 11.27 -27.99 -13.14
C VAL A 234 12.09 -27.82 -11.86
N THR A 235 11.68 -28.44 -10.75
CA THR A 235 12.41 -28.41 -9.48
C THR A 235 13.81 -28.99 -9.61
N ASP A 236 13.95 -30.21 -10.14
CA ASP A 236 15.24 -30.90 -10.28
C ASP A 236 16.23 -30.13 -11.16
N GLU A 237 15.74 -29.48 -12.22
CA GLU A 237 16.55 -28.61 -13.09
C GLU A 237 16.91 -27.28 -12.41
N THR A 238 16.08 -26.77 -11.49
CA THR A 238 16.27 -25.48 -10.82
C THR A 238 17.24 -25.55 -9.64
N LEU A 239 17.14 -26.59 -8.81
CA LEU A 239 17.92 -26.73 -7.57
C LEU A 239 19.45 -26.55 -7.75
N PRO A 240 20.10 -27.08 -8.81
CA PRO A 240 21.54 -26.91 -9.03
C PRO A 240 21.99 -25.46 -9.19
N HIS A 241 21.11 -24.55 -9.61
CA HIS A 241 21.44 -23.15 -9.87
C HIS A 241 21.34 -22.24 -8.65
N LEU A 242 20.74 -22.70 -7.55
CA LEU A 242 20.44 -21.85 -6.39
C LEU A 242 21.70 -21.23 -5.77
N GLU A 243 22.79 -22.00 -5.63
CA GLU A 243 24.04 -21.47 -5.07
C GLU A 243 24.63 -20.37 -5.96
N GLU A 244 24.64 -20.57 -7.27
CA GLU A 244 25.10 -19.56 -8.22
C GLU A 244 24.27 -18.28 -8.10
N TRP A 245 22.94 -18.39 -8.03
CA TRP A 245 22.05 -17.24 -7.90
C TRP A 245 22.21 -16.50 -6.57
N ARG A 246 22.48 -17.22 -5.46
CA ARG A 246 22.84 -16.59 -4.18
C ARG A 246 24.13 -15.80 -4.30
N GLN A 247 25.17 -16.36 -4.89
CA GLN A 247 26.45 -15.65 -5.07
C GLN A 247 26.30 -14.43 -5.98
N LYS A 248 25.51 -14.52 -7.06
CA LYS A 248 25.17 -13.36 -7.90
C LYS A 248 24.35 -12.31 -7.15
N GLY A 249 23.44 -12.73 -6.26
CA GLY A 249 22.64 -11.84 -5.41
C GLY A 249 23.47 -10.98 -4.46
N LYS A 250 24.61 -11.50 -3.98
CA LYS A 250 25.59 -10.73 -3.18
C LYS A 250 26.36 -9.68 -3.99
N ILE A 251 26.40 -9.82 -5.32
CA ILE A 251 27.04 -8.86 -6.23
C ILE A 251 26.07 -7.73 -6.57
N SER A 252 24.88 -8.07 -7.07
CA SER A 252 23.82 -7.09 -7.40
C SER A 252 22.48 -7.79 -7.66
N LYS A 253 21.38 -7.05 -7.49
CA LYS A 253 20.04 -7.53 -7.90
C LYS A 253 20.00 -7.91 -9.37
N LYS A 254 20.61 -7.08 -10.22
CA LYS A 254 20.60 -7.27 -11.68
C LYS A 254 21.28 -8.57 -12.08
N ALA A 255 22.47 -8.85 -11.56
CA ALA A 255 23.19 -10.08 -11.89
C ALA A 255 22.40 -11.35 -11.55
N ARG A 256 21.69 -11.36 -10.42
CA ARG A 256 20.78 -12.46 -10.05
C ARG A 256 19.60 -12.55 -11.01
N ASN A 257 18.88 -11.45 -11.23
CA ASN A 257 17.66 -11.45 -12.02
C ASN A 257 17.91 -11.82 -13.48
N ASP A 258 18.98 -11.32 -14.09
CA ASP A 258 19.37 -11.68 -15.46
C ASP A 258 19.64 -13.20 -15.55
N SER A 259 20.32 -13.77 -14.54
CA SER A 259 20.60 -15.21 -14.51
C SER A 259 19.35 -16.06 -14.36
N VAL A 260 18.42 -15.68 -13.49
CA VAL A 260 17.15 -16.40 -13.29
C VAL A 260 16.27 -16.29 -14.53
N ASN A 261 16.18 -15.11 -15.13
CA ASN A 261 15.37 -14.90 -16.33
C ASN A 261 15.89 -15.69 -17.53
N ASN A 262 17.21 -15.71 -17.75
CA ASN A 262 17.82 -16.52 -18.81
C ASN A 262 17.52 -18.01 -18.61
N PHE A 263 17.66 -18.51 -17.38
CA PHE A 263 17.32 -19.89 -17.04
C PHE A 263 15.84 -20.21 -17.31
N ILE A 264 14.91 -19.34 -16.91
CA ILE A 264 13.47 -19.53 -17.19
C ILE A 264 13.20 -19.59 -18.70
N VAL A 265 13.84 -18.73 -19.50
CA VAL A 265 13.70 -18.75 -20.97
C VAL A 265 14.22 -20.05 -21.56
N GLU A 266 15.41 -20.49 -21.15
CA GLU A 266 16.03 -21.74 -21.61
C GLU A 266 15.19 -22.96 -21.23
N LEU A 267 14.72 -23.03 -19.98
CA LEU A 267 13.89 -24.13 -19.48
C LEU A 267 12.52 -24.15 -20.17
N THR A 268 11.94 -22.98 -20.42
CA THR A 268 10.69 -22.84 -21.20
C THR A 268 10.87 -23.42 -22.59
N GLN A 269 11.95 -23.06 -23.31
CA GLN A 269 12.21 -23.60 -24.64
C GLN A 269 12.41 -25.12 -24.62
N LYS A 270 13.16 -25.64 -23.63
CA LYS A 270 13.44 -27.07 -23.47
C LYS A 270 12.18 -27.90 -23.19
N LEU A 271 11.24 -27.38 -22.41
CA LEU A 271 10.05 -28.12 -21.99
C LEU A 271 8.81 -27.88 -22.85
N ASN A 272 8.80 -26.84 -23.69
CA ASN A 272 7.63 -26.45 -24.48
C ASN A 272 7.14 -27.53 -25.44
N GLU A 273 8.03 -28.34 -26.02
CA GLU A 273 7.62 -29.44 -26.91
C GLU A 273 6.90 -30.57 -26.15
N ARG A 274 7.29 -30.83 -24.89
CA ARG A 274 6.76 -31.92 -24.08
C ARG A 274 5.55 -31.50 -23.24
N TYR A 275 5.51 -30.24 -22.79
CA TYR A 275 4.49 -29.70 -21.87
C TYR A 275 3.95 -28.32 -22.30
N PRO A 276 3.43 -28.17 -23.52
CA PRO A 276 3.04 -26.86 -24.08
C PRO A 276 1.97 -26.12 -23.27
N GLU A 277 1.12 -26.84 -22.53
CA GLU A 277 0.05 -26.25 -21.72
C GLU A 277 0.47 -25.90 -20.28
N GLU A 278 1.68 -26.30 -19.87
CA GLU A 278 2.20 -26.16 -18.50
C GLU A 278 3.41 -25.23 -18.40
N VAL A 279 4.10 -24.94 -19.52
CA VAL A 279 5.29 -24.06 -19.51
C VAL A 279 5.03 -22.66 -18.93
N GLY A 280 3.80 -22.18 -18.96
CA GLY A 280 3.40 -20.92 -18.31
C GLY A 280 3.60 -20.95 -16.78
N PHE A 281 3.65 -22.13 -16.16
CA PHE A 281 3.88 -22.28 -14.72
C PHE A 281 5.36 -22.24 -14.32
N ILE A 282 6.31 -22.32 -15.26
CA ILE A 282 7.76 -22.41 -14.94
C ILE A 282 8.19 -21.25 -14.07
N ARG A 283 7.83 -20.01 -14.44
CA ARG A 283 8.19 -18.82 -13.64
C ARG A 283 7.66 -18.92 -12.21
N ARG A 284 6.38 -19.29 -12.05
CA ARG A 284 5.75 -19.45 -10.74
C ARG A 284 6.47 -20.52 -9.91
N ILE A 285 6.77 -21.69 -10.49
CA ILE A 285 7.48 -22.76 -9.79
C ILE A 285 8.88 -22.31 -9.37
N VAL A 286 9.62 -21.65 -10.26
CA VAL A 286 10.96 -21.11 -9.94
C VAL A 286 10.88 -20.05 -8.85
N ASP A 287 9.89 -19.15 -8.89
CA ASP A 287 9.69 -18.12 -7.87
C ASP A 287 9.35 -18.73 -6.50
N GLU A 288 8.54 -19.79 -6.43
CA GLU A 288 8.29 -20.55 -5.19
C GLU A 288 9.57 -21.21 -4.66
N ILE A 289 10.38 -21.84 -5.52
CA ILE A 289 11.67 -22.43 -5.11
C ILE A 289 12.63 -21.35 -4.58
N LEU A 290 12.66 -20.18 -5.20
CA LEU A 290 13.46 -19.04 -4.75
C LEU A 290 12.97 -18.49 -3.40
N LYS A 291 11.66 -18.46 -3.18
CA LYS A 291 11.03 -18.08 -1.90
C LYS A 291 11.44 -19.06 -0.81
N GLU A 292 11.29 -20.37 -1.04
CA GLU A 292 11.68 -21.42 -0.10
C GLU A 292 13.18 -21.37 0.21
N ASP A 293 14.04 -21.22 -0.79
CA ASP A 293 15.48 -21.12 -0.58
C ASP A 293 15.84 -19.91 0.29
N MET A 294 15.28 -18.72 -0.02
CA MET A 294 15.51 -17.51 0.76
C MET A 294 15.13 -17.72 2.24
N ARG A 295 13.92 -18.24 2.48
CA ARG A 295 13.38 -18.42 3.82
C ARG A 295 14.19 -19.46 4.60
N ARG A 296 14.60 -20.55 3.94
CA ARG A 296 15.54 -21.53 4.51
C ARG A 296 16.89 -20.92 4.88
N GLN A 297 17.50 -20.09 4.01
CA GLN A 297 18.77 -19.43 4.34
C GLN A 297 18.68 -18.53 5.57
N ILE A 298 17.55 -17.82 5.71
CA ILE A 298 17.30 -16.96 6.86
C ILE A 298 17.12 -17.79 8.14
N LYS A 299 16.31 -18.85 8.09
CA LYS A 299 16.05 -19.75 9.22
C LYS A 299 17.29 -20.53 9.66
N GLU A 300 17.93 -21.25 8.74
CA GLU A 300 18.99 -22.20 9.07
C GLU A 300 20.35 -21.51 9.21
N ASN A 301 20.67 -20.61 8.27
CA ASN A 301 22.02 -20.04 8.16
C ASN A 301 22.13 -18.62 8.71
N HIS A 302 21.01 -17.99 9.10
CA HIS A 302 20.97 -16.61 9.60
C HIS A 302 21.62 -15.60 8.65
N VAL A 303 21.51 -15.85 7.34
CA VAL A 303 22.11 -15.02 6.29
C VAL A 303 21.04 -14.60 5.29
N ARG A 304 21.04 -13.31 4.98
CA ARG A 304 20.15 -12.72 3.96
C ARG A 304 20.71 -12.90 2.55
N LEU A 305 19.88 -12.65 1.55
CA LEU A 305 20.23 -12.82 0.12
C LEU A 305 21.44 -12.00 -0.32
N ASP A 306 21.62 -10.82 0.26
CA ASP A 306 22.75 -9.91 -0.01
C ASP A 306 23.92 -10.10 0.97
N GLY A 307 23.83 -11.09 1.87
CA GLY A 307 24.88 -11.42 2.84
C GLY A 307 24.81 -10.65 4.17
N ARG A 308 23.85 -9.72 4.34
CA ARG A 308 23.70 -8.96 5.57
C ARG A 308 23.15 -9.78 6.73
N GLY A 309 23.41 -9.30 7.95
CA GLY A 309 22.68 -9.69 9.14
C GLY A 309 21.25 -9.10 9.19
N PHE A 310 20.43 -9.57 10.13
CA PHE A 310 19.03 -9.16 10.25
C PHE A 310 18.85 -7.67 10.57
N THR A 311 19.71 -7.08 11.41
CA THR A 311 19.62 -5.67 11.81
C THR A 311 20.52 -4.73 11.00
N GLU A 312 21.28 -5.27 10.06
CA GLU A 312 22.28 -4.51 9.30
C GLU A 312 21.60 -3.68 8.20
N ILE A 313 21.95 -2.40 8.12
CA ILE A 313 21.46 -1.44 7.13
C ILE A 313 22.43 -1.38 5.94
N ARG A 314 21.91 -1.23 4.72
CA ARG A 314 22.76 -1.07 3.53
C ARG A 314 23.61 0.20 3.59
N PRO A 315 24.71 0.29 2.84
CA PRO A 315 25.51 1.52 2.74
C PRO A 315 24.63 2.73 2.39
N VAL A 316 24.78 3.81 3.15
CA VAL A 316 24.06 5.07 2.97
C VAL A 316 25.01 6.15 2.47
N ALA A 317 24.63 6.85 1.41
CA ALA A 317 25.31 8.03 0.91
C ALA A 317 24.30 9.18 0.76
N CYS A 318 24.70 10.36 1.23
CA CYS A 318 23.90 11.57 1.21
C CYS A 318 24.69 12.70 0.57
N GLU A 319 24.13 13.33 -0.46
CA GLU A 319 24.66 14.54 -1.08
C GLU A 319 23.58 15.62 -1.10
N VAL A 320 23.98 16.88 -0.98
CA VAL A 320 23.09 18.06 -1.04
C VAL A 320 23.64 19.06 -2.06
N GLY A 321 22.80 19.94 -2.59
CA GLY A 321 23.22 20.94 -3.59
C GLY A 321 23.62 20.32 -4.93
N VAL A 322 23.13 19.12 -5.26
CA VAL A 322 23.49 18.37 -6.47
C VAL A 322 22.91 18.97 -7.76
N LEU A 323 21.82 19.75 -7.67
CA LEU A 323 21.20 20.43 -8.81
C LEU A 323 21.51 21.95 -8.76
N PRO A 324 22.33 22.49 -9.68
CA PRO A 324 22.80 23.88 -9.60
C PRO A 324 21.74 24.99 -9.69
N ARG A 325 20.51 24.64 -10.07
CA ARG A 325 19.41 25.59 -10.33
C ARG A 325 18.16 25.33 -9.49
N ALA A 326 18.10 24.22 -8.77
CA ALA A 326 17.01 23.99 -7.83
C ALA A 326 17.18 24.94 -6.62
N HIS A 327 16.09 25.27 -5.94
CA HIS A 327 16.20 26.05 -4.70
C HIS A 327 16.91 25.25 -3.61
N GLY A 328 16.61 23.94 -3.55
CA GLY A 328 17.42 22.96 -2.82
C GLY A 328 17.33 21.60 -3.48
N SER A 329 18.31 20.75 -3.25
CA SER A 329 18.38 19.43 -3.84
C SER A 329 19.19 18.46 -3.00
N SER A 330 18.91 17.17 -3.17
CA SER A 330 19.67 16.10 -2.54
C SER A 330 19.71 14.86 -3.43
N LEU A 331 20.77 14.07 -3.27
CA LEU A 331 20.85 12.71 -3.77
C LEU A 331 21.03 11.79 -2.57
N PHE A 332 20.00 10.99 -2.28
CA PHE A 332 20.06 9.99 -1.21
C PHE A 332 20.16 8.60 -1.84
N THR A 333 21.16 7.83 -1.42
CA THR A 333 21.37 6.45 -1.85
C THR A 333 21.46 5.53 -0.65
N ARG A 334 20.69 4.43 -0.64
CA ARG A 334 20.79 3.35 0.34
C ARG A 334 20.85 2.00 -0.38
N GLY A 335 22.06 1.43 -0.47
CA GLY A 335 22.34 0.31 -1.35
C GLY A 335 21.94 0.61 -2.80
N GLU A 336 21.22 -0.30 -3.45
CA GLU A 336 20.68 -0.13 -4.82
C GLU A 336 19.30 0.59 -4.83
N THR A 337 19.10 1.58 -3.95
CA THR A 337 17.91 2.43 -3.94
C THR A 337 18.34 3.89 -3.87
N GLN A 338 17.99 4.66 -4.90
CA GLN A 338 18.45 6.03 -5.06
C GLN A 338 17.30 6.99 -5.37
N SER A 339 17.25 8.10 -4.64
CA SER A 339 16.26 9.17 -4.81
C SER A 339 16.98 10.49 -5.04
N LEU A 340 16.80 11.06 -6.24
CA LEU A 340 17.15 12.44 -6.53
C LEU A 340 15.96 13.33 -6.14
N CYS A 341 16.17 14.26 -5.22
CA CYS A 341 15.12 15.12 -4.71
C CYS A 341 15.42 16.58 -5.02
N SER A 342 14.37 17.33 -5.39
CA SER A 342 14.43 18.77 -5.57
C SER A 342 13.33 19.46 -4.75
N VAL A 343 13.66 20.64 -4.23
CA VAL A 343 12.73 21.55 -3.57
C VAL A 343 12.59 22.80 -4.42
N THR A 344 11.35 23.23 -4.60
CA THR A 344 11.00 24.50 -5.23
C THR A 344 10.15 25.32 -4.26
N LEU A 345 10.57 26.56 -4.00
CA LEU A 345 9.82 27.55 -3.26
C LEU A 345 9.00 28.41 -4.23
N GLY A 346 7.74 28.66 -3.87
CA GLY A 346 6.79 29.46 -4.64
C GLY A 346 6.02 30.44 -3.77
N THR A 347 5.15 31.19 -4.43
CA THR A 347 4.25 32.16 -3.79
C THR A 347 2.89 31.52 -3.47
N LYS A 348 2.01 32.27 -2.80
CA LYS A 348 0.64 31.84 -2.50
C LYS A 348 -0.19 31.49 -3.75
N PHE A 349 0.14 32.08 -4.91
CA PHE A 349 -0.53 31.75 -6.17
C PHE A 349 -0.17 30.35 -6.70
N ASP A 350 0.92 29.76 -6.20
CA ASP A 350 1.39 28.43 -6.57
C ASP A 350 0.81 27.32 -5.67
N GLU A 351 -0.01 27.67 -4.66
CA GLU A 351 -0.68 26.67 -3.82
C GLU A 351 -1.66 25.83 -4.65
N GLN A 352 -1.65 24.52 -4.41
CA GLN A 352 -2.58 23.62 -5.07
C GLN A 352 -3.98 23.82 -4.50
N ILE A 353 -4.93 24.13 -5.36
CA ILE A 353 -6.35 24.13 -5.01
C ILE A 353 -6.83 22.68 -4.94
N VAL A 354 -7.39 22.28 -3.80
CA VAL A 354 -7.98 20.98 -3.55
C VAL A 354 -9.50 21.14 -3.59
N ASP A 355 -10.11 20.53 -4.62
CA ASP A 355 -11.55 20.52 -4.82
C ASP A 355 -12.08 19.11 -4.49
N ASP A 356 -12.46 18.91 -3.22
CA ASP A 356 -13.05 17.67 -2.72
C ASP A 356 -14.47 17.89 -2.15
N ILE A 357 -15.13 16.78 -1.82
CA ILE A 357 -16.49 16.81 -1.24
C ILE A 357 -16.50 17.04 0.27
N ASP A 358 -15.35 16.94 0.95
CA ASP A 358 -15.26 16.95 2.41
C ASP A 358 -15.14 18.37 2.97
N ARG A 359 -14.51 19.28 2.22
CA ARG A 359 -14.21 20.65 2.66
C ARG A 359 -14.67 21.68 1.65
N GLU A 360 -14.96 22.90 2.09
CA GLU A 360 -14.99 24.04 1.17
C GLU A 360 -13.58 24.29 0.62
N LEU A 361 -13.48 24.78 -0.62
CA LEU A 361 -12.24 25.02 -1.39
C LEU A 361 -10.99 25.16 -0.50
N ALA A 362 -10.21 24.09 -0.40
CA ALA A 362 -9.01 24.06 0.41
C ALA A 362 -7.78 24.33 -0.47
N THR A 363 -6.72 24.89 0.12
CA THR A 363 -5.42 25.00 -0.56
C THR A 363 -4.36 24.17 0.16
N LYS A 364 -3.42 23.67 -0.63
CA LYS A 364 -2.30 22.84 -0.18
C LYS A 364 -0.99 23.57 -0.49
N ARG A 365 -0.41 24.14 0.57
CA ARG A 365 0.85 24.89 0.55
C ARG A 365 2.08 23.99 0.42
N TYR A 366 2.01 22.78 0.92
CA TYR A 366 3.10 21.80 0.89
C TYR A 366 2.69 20.62 0.02
N MET A 367 3.48 20.32 -1.01
CA MET A 367 3.21 19.26 -1.98
C MET A 367 4.44 18.37 -2.14
N LEU A 368 4.24 17.06 -2.22
CA LEU A 368 5.29 16.12 -2.57
C LEU A 368 4.86 15.25 -3.75
N HIS A 369 5.66 15.28 -4.82
CA HIS A 369 5.47 14.40 -5.97
C HIS A 369 6.57 13.34 -6.00
N TYR A 370 6.15 12.10 -6.26
CA TYR A 370 7.02 10.94 -6.36
C TYR A 370 6.92 10.36 -7.76
N ASN A 371 8.06 10.17 -8.41
CA ASN A 371 8.15 9.60 -9.76
C ASN A 371 8.96 8.31 -9.73
N PHE A 372 8.41 7.27 -10.36
CA PHE A 372 8.99 5.94 -10.49
C PHE A 372 9.16 5.58 -11.97
N PRO A 373 10.15 6.16 -12.65
CA PRO A 373 10.38 5.90 -14.07
C PRO A 373 10.82 4.44 -14.29
N PRO A 374 10.48 3.82 -15.43
CA PRO A 374 10.72 2.39 -15.63
C PRO A 374 12.20 1.99 -15.63
N PHE A 375 13.10 2.93 -15.95
CA PHE A 375 14.54 2.69 -15.90
C PHE A 375 15.06 2.40 -14.48
N CYS A 376 14.37 2.85 -13.41
CA CYS A 376 14.86 2.64 -12.05
C CYS A 376 14.83 1.17 -11.61
N VAL A 377 14.11 0.33 -12.35
CA VAL A 377 14.10 -1.14 -12.21
C VAL A 377 14.66 -1.84 -13.46
N GLY A 378 15.20 -1.08 -14.42
CA GLY A 378 15.76 -1.62 -15.67
C GLY A 378 14.72 -2.11 -16.68
N GLU A 379 13.47 -1.63 -16.59
CA GLU A 379 12.38 -2.04 -17.48
C GLU A 379 12.06 -0.97 -18.55
N VAL A 380 11.29 -1.37 -19.57
CA VAL A 380 10.75 -0.46 -20.60
C VAL A 380 9.22 -0.43 -20.47
N LYS A 381 8.66 0.74 -20.16
CA LYS A 381 7.20 0.97 -20.10
C LYS A 381 6.86 2.34 -20.70
N PRO A 382 5.66 2.51 -21.30
CA PRO A 382 5.22 3.81 -21.80
C PRO A 382 4.95 4.79 -20.65
N PHE A 383 5.36 6.05 -20.82
CA PHE A 383 5.02 7.13 -19.87
C PHE A 383 3.55 7.54 -20.04
N ARG A 384 2.70 7.20 -19.07
CA ARG A 384 1.24 7.48 -19.07
C ARG A 384 0.77 8.37 -17.90
N GLY A 385 1.71 9.09 -17.27
CA GLY A 385 1.49 9.83 -16.03
C GLY A 385 1.66 8.96 -14.78
N PRO A 386 1.49 9.53 -13.58
CA PRO A 386 1.74 8.83 -12.32
C PRO A 386 0.72 7.72 -12.09
N ALA A 387 1.22 6.52 -11.77
CA ALA A 387 0.45 5.37 -11.38
C ALA A 387 -0.10 5.50 -9.95
N ARG A 388 -1.10 4.68 -9.60
CA ARG A 388 -1.68 4.66 -8.24
C ARG A 388 -0.63 4.40 -7.15
N ARG A 389 0.36 3.54 -7.43
CA ARG A 389 1.46 3.25 -6.48
C ARG A 389 2.36 4.47 -6.26
N GLU A 390 2.64 5.24 -7.31
CA GLU A 390 3.45 6.46 -7.21
C GLU A 390 2.76 7.51 -6.33
N ILE A 391 1.45 7.71 -6.53
CA ILE A 391 0.65 8.61 -5.70
C ILE A 391 0.62 8.14 -4.24
N GLY A 392 0.43 6.84 -4.01
CA GLY A 392 0.48 6.27 -2.65
C GLY A 392 1.83 6.45 -1.95
N HIS A 393 2.94 6.21 -2.64
CA HIS A 393 4.29 6.42 -2.09
C HIS A 393 4.59 7.91 -1.85
N GLY A 394 4.17 8.78 -2.77
CA GLY A 394 4.28 10.23 -2.62
C GLY A 394 3.53 10.72 -1.38
N HIS A 395 2.28 10.29 -1.22
CA HIS A 395 1.47 10.64 -0.05
C HIS A 395 2.07 10.14 1.27
N LEU A 396 2.62 8.92 1.31
CA LEU A 396 3.31 8.39 2.48
C LEU A 396 4.51 9.27 2.87
N ALA A 397 5.33 9.66 1.90
CA ALA A 397 6.48 10.52 2.16
C ALA A 397 6.07 11.95 2.51
N GLU A 398 4.98 12.45 1.94
CA GLU A 398 4.40 13.76 2.28
C GLU A 398 3.97 13.79 3.75
N ARG A 399 3.18 12.80 4.17
CA ARG A 399 2.75 12.61 5.56
C ARG A 399 3.92 12.60 6.54
N ALA A 400 4.98 11.87 6.20
CA ALA A 400 6.18 11.76 7.03
C ALA A 400 6.86 13.11 7.32
N LEU A 401 6.83 14.05 6.37
CA LEU A 401 7.51 15.34 6.45
C LEU A 401 6.59 16.50 6.88
N LYS A 402 5.28 16.37 6.65
CA LYS A 402 4.27 17.43 6.82
C LYS A 402 4.36 18.17 8.16
N PHE A 403 4.47 17.46 9.28
CA PHE A 403 4.49 18.09 10.61
C PHE A 403 5.81 18.81 10.95
N GLN A 404 6.86 18.54 10.18
CA GLN A 404 8.16 19.21 10.30
C GLN A 404 8.28 20.45 9.42
N ILE A 405 7.34 20.66 8.50
CA ILE A 405 7.22 21.90 7.73
C ILE A 405 6.83 23.05 8.68
N PRO A 406 7.53 24.20 8.64
CA PRO A 406 7.17 25.37 9.43
C PRO A 406 5.79 25.94 9.05
N SER A 407 5.13 26.60 10.01
CA SER A 407 3.87 27.29 9.76
C SER A 407 4.02 28.42 8.73
N GLU A 408 2.90 28.85 8.15
CA GLU A 408 2.88 29.96 7.18
C GLU A 408 3.44 31.25 7.80
N ASP A 409 3.15 31.54 9.06
CA ASP A 409 3.68 32.72 9.78
C ASP A 409 5.21 32.74 9.89
N VAL A 410 5.85 31.57 9.95
CA VAL A 410 7.31 31.43 10.07
C VAL A 410 7.97 31.42 8.69
N PHE A 411 7.33 30.78 7.71
CA PHE A 411 7.89 30.61 6.38
C PHE A 411 6.79 30.71 5.30
N PRO A 412 6.44 31.92 4.85
CA PRO A 412 5.25 32.17 4.02
C PRO A 412 5.47 31.85 2.53
N TYR A 413 6.03 30.66 2.25
CA TYR A 413 6.29 30.15 0.90
C TYR A 413 5.55 28.85 0.67
N THR A 414 5.05 28.67 -0.55
CA THR A 414 4.59 27.37 -1.06
C THR A 414 5.82 26.48 -1.27
N ILE A 415 5.73 25.21 -0.89
CA ILE A 415 6.83 24.25 -0.97
C ILE A 415 6.41 23.09 -1.85
N ARG A 416 7.15 22.86 -2.93
CA ARG A 416 7.00 21.67 -3.79
C ARG A 416 8.25 20.83 -3.73
N ILE A 417 8.10 19.59 -3.26
CA ILE A 417 9.11 18.55 -3.32
C ILE A 417 8.83 17.67 -4.54
N VAL A 418 9.88 17.31 -5.28
CA VAL A 418 9.82 16.28 -6.32
C VAL A 418 10.93 15.28 -6.06
N SER A 419 10.58 14.01 -5.97
CA SER A 419 11.51 12.88 -5.79
C SER A 419 11.44 11.97 -7.01
N ASP A 420 12.56 11.92 -7.73
CA ASP A 420 12.77 11.04 -8.87
C ASP A 420 13.58 9.83 -8.41
N ILE A 421 12.98 8.64 -8.48
CA ILE A 421 13.66 7.40 -8.14
C ILE A 421 14.56 7.00 -9.31
N LEU A 422 15.86 6.92 -9.05
CA LEU A 422 16.87 6.60 -10.06
C LEU A 422 17.25 5.12 -10.05
N GLU A 423 17.20 4.48 -8.89
CA GLU A 423 17.43 3.05 -8.68
C GLU A 423 16.44 2.52 -7.63
N SER A 424 15.95 1.29 -7.80
CA SER A 424 15.02 0.67 -6.85
C SER A 424 15.29 -0.82 -6.57
N ASN A 425 15.73 -1.10 -5.35
CA ASN A 425 15.83 -2.43 -4.77
C ASN A 425 15.50 -2.43 -3.27
N GLY A 426 14.46 -1.72 -2.87
CA GLY A 426 14.08 -1.54 -1.47
C GLY A 426 13.05 -0.43 -1.36
N SER A 427 12.80 0.04 -0.15
CA SER A 427 11.79 1.08 0.08
C SER A 427 12.25 2.45 -0.44
N SER A 428 11.89 2.74 -1.68
CA SER A 428 12.11 4.02 -2.34
C SER A 428 11.26 5.14 -1.75
N SER A 429 10.07 4.85 -1.20
CA SER A 429 9.28 5.83 -0.46
C SER A 429 10.01 6.35 0.79
N MET A 430 10.70 5.47 1.52
CA MET A 430 11.49 5.87 2.69
C MET A 430 12.79 6.59 2.27
N ALA A 431 13.37 6.24 1.13
CA ALA A 431 14.45 7.02 0.52
C ALA A 431 14.00 8.44 0.16
N THR A 432 12.77 8.61 -0.35
CA THR A 432 12.15 9.91 -0.61
C THR A 432 12.00 10.75 0.66
N VAL A 433 11.63 10.16 1.79
CA VAL A 433 11.57 10.87 3.08
C VAL A 433 12.94 11.46 3.45
N CYS A 434 13.99 10.63 3.40
CA CYS A 434 15.35 11.06 3.72
C CYS A 434 15.84 12.15 2.73
N ALA A 435 15.64 11.93 1.43
CA ALA A 435 16.02 12.88 0.40
C ALA A 435 15.27 14.22 0.54
N GLY A 436 13.96 14.16 0.80
CA GLY A 436 13.11 15.33 1.04
C GLY A 436 13.57 16.13 2.25
N SER A 437 13.88 15.46 3.37
CA SER A 437 14.40 16.12 4.57
C SER A 437 15.72 16.86 4.30
N LEU A 438 16.64 16.26 3.53
CA LEU A 438 17.91 16.89 3.15
C LEU A 438 17.70 18.07 2.20
N ALA A 439 16.88 17.90 1.16
CA ALA A 439 16.65 18.93 0.15
C ALA A 439 15.91 20.15 0.73
N LEU A 440 15.05 19.96 1.73
CA LEU A 440 14.40 21.06 2.46
C LEU A 440 15.44 21.93 3.19
N MET A 441 16.42 21.30 3.83
CA MET A 441 17.50 22.02 4.53
C MET A 441 18.41 22.76 3.55
N ASP A 442 18.76 22.12 2.42
CA ASP A 442 19.54 22.75 1.34
C ASP A 442 18.81 23.97 0.75
N ALA A 443 17.48 23.92 0.66
CA ALA A 443 16.63 25.03 0.22
C ALA A 443 16.49 26.17 1.26
N GLY A 444 17.07 26.02 2.45
CA GLY A 444 16.94 26.99 3.53
C GLY A 444 15.56 27.01 4.21
N VAL A 445 14.75 25.96 4.04
CA VAL A 445 13.48 25.81 4.78
C VAL A 445 13.81 25.57 6.26
N PRO A 446 13.29 26.37 7.20
CA PRO A 446 13.55 26.19 8.62
C PRO A 446 12.69 25.04 9.18
N VAL A 447 13.01 23.81 8.75
CA VAL A 447 12.36 22.59 9.24
C VAL A 447 12.58 22.44 10.74
N LYS A 448 11.55 21.97 11.46
CA LYS A 448 11.64 21.83 12.92
C LYS A 448 12.70 20.79 13.32
N LYS A 449 12.70 19.64 12.66
CA LYS A 449 13.63 18.52 12.88
C LYS A 449 13.84 17.71 11.60
N THR A 450 14.93 16.96 11.56
CA THR A 450 15.23 15.99 10.50
C THR A 450 14.30 14.78 10.61
N VAL A 451 13.84 14.29 9.46
CA VAL A 451 13.05 13.05 9.37
C VAL A 451 13.83 12.01 8.56
N ALA A 452 13.83 10.77 9.02
CA ALA A 452 14.33 9.62 8.27
C ALA A 452 13.26 8.53 8.21
N GLY A 453 13.40 7.61 7.25
CA GLY A 453 12.49 6.48 7.10
C GLY A 453 13.22 5.18 6.80
N ILE A 454 12.60 4.07 7.23
CA ILE A 454 13.09 2.72 7.00
C ILE A 454 11.94 1.76 6.69
N ALA A 455 12.23 0.70 5.96
CA ALA A 455 11.31 -0.42 5.78
C ALA A 455 11.88 -1.65 6.48
N MET A 456 11.03 -2.29 7.24
CA MET A 456 11.25 -3.52 7.97
C MET A 456 10.45 -4.62 7.29
N GLY A 457 10.98 -5.84 7.32
CA GLY A 457 10.23 -7.01 6.90
C GLY A 457 10.16 -8.05 7.99
N LEU A 458 9.25 -8.99 7.79
CA LEU A 458 9.08 -10.15 8.65
C LEU A 458 9.04 -11.40 7.81
N ILE A 459 9.66 -12.46 8.31
CA ILE A 459 9.48 -13.82 7.83
C ILE A 459 9.03 -14.66 9.02
N LYS A 460 7.92 -15.37 8.87
CA LYS A 460 7.37 -16.31 9.82
C LYS A 460 7.53 -17.72 9.29
N GLU A 461 8.35 -18.53 9.94
CA GLU A 461 8.53 -19.94 9.62
C GLU A 461 8.08 -20.77 10.82
N ASP A 462 7.02 -21.55 10.66
CA ASP A 462 6.34 -22.24 11.76
C ASP A 462 5.93 -21.23 12.86
N ASP A 463 6.48 -21.37 14.07
CA ASP A 463 6.27 -20.48 15.22
C ASP A 463 7.42 -19.45 15.41
N GLU A 464 8.43 -19.44 14.52
CA GLU A 464 9.59 -18.56 14.61
C GLU A 464 9.41 -17.29 13.75
N PHE A 465 9.88 -16.16 14.28
CA PHE A 465 9.80 -14.85 13.64
C PHE A 465 11.19 -14.27 13.39
N PHE A 466 11.45 -13.85 12.15
CA PHE A 466 12.68 -13.21 11.71
C PHE A 466 12.39 -11.79 11.24
N ILE A 467 12.77 -10.80 12.05
CA ILE A 467 12.58 -9.37 11.73
C ILE A 467 13.81 -8.87 10.98
N LEU A 468 13.58 -8.27 9.81
CA LEU A 468 14.63 -7.80 8.91
C LEU A 468 14.62 -6.27 8.80
N SER A 469 15.73 -5.63 9.10
CA SER A 469 15.93 -4.20 8.88
C SER A 469 16.35 -3.91 7.44
N ASP A 470 15.82 -2.82 6.87
CA ASP A 470 16.18 -2.31 5.55
C ASP A 470 16.07 -3.37 4.45
N ILE A 471 14.86 -3.90 4.26
CA ILE A 471 14.62 -4.99 3.32
C ILE A 471 14.93 -4.63 1.86
N ILE A 472 15.42 -5.63 1.12
CA ILE A 472 15.54 -5.55 -0.34
C ILE A 472 14.22 -5.93 -1.01
N GLY A 473 14.08 -5.65 -2.31
CA GLY A 473 12.83 -5.92 -3.02
C GLY A 473 12.41 -7.40 -3.02
N ALA A 474 13.37 -8.33 -3.01
CA ALA A 474 13.09 -9.76 -2.90
C ALA A 474 12.55 -10.16 -1.52
N GLU A 475 13.06 -9.54 -0.45
CA GLU A 475 12.63 -9.82 0.92
C GLU A 475 11.23 -9.25 1.20
N ASP A 476 10.85 -8.12 0.58
CA ASP A 476 9.45 -7.68 0.55
C ASP A 476 8.61 -8.72 -0.20
N HIS A 477 8.97 -9.03 -1.45
CA HIS A 477 8.16 -9.91 -2.31
C HIS A 477 7.90 -11.30 -1.70
N PHE A 478 8.91 -11.91 -1.10
CA PHE A 478 8.85 -13.26 -0.52
C PHE A 478 8.64 -13.30 1.00
N GLY A 479 8.65 -12.14 1.66
CA GLY A 479 8.37 -11.99 3.08
C GLY A 479 6.88 -11.87 3.39
N ASP A 480 6.57 -11.82 4.68
CA ASP A 480 5.20 -11.89 5.20
C ASP A 480 4.66 -10.51 5.64
N MET A 481 5.55 -9.52 5.80
CA MET A 481 5.21 -8.15 6.17
C MET A 481 6.11 -7.13 5.46
N ASP A 482 5.52 -6.03 5.01
CA ASP A 482 6.22 -4.78 4.65
C ASP A 482 5.77 -3.69 5.65
N PHE A 483 6.66 -3.34 6.59
CA PHE A 483 6.41 -2.34 7.62
C PHE A 483 7.33 -1.13 7.42
N LYS A 484 6.74 0.00 7.08
CA LYS A 484 7.42 1.28 6.85
C LYS A 484 7.16 2.20 8.01
N VAL A 485 8.22 2.75 8.56
CA VAL A 485 8.17 3.76 9.62
C VAL A 485 9.08 4.92 9.24
N ALA A 486 8.54 6.12 9.41
CA ALA A 486 9.29 7.37 9.31
C ALA A 486 9.07 8.20 10.57
N GLY A 487 10.08 8.96 10.96
CA GLY A 487 10.05 9.75 12.18
C GLY A 487 11.26 10.64 12.35
N THR A 488 11.19 11.44 13.41
CA THR A 488 12.33 12.19 13.94
C THR A 488 13.03 11.34 15.02
N LYS A 489 14.07 11.89 15.64
CA LYS A 489 14.67 11.29 16.84
C LYS A 489 13.72 11.22 18.05
N ASP A 490 12.62 11.98 18.03
CA ASP A 490 11.72 12.13 19.18
C ASP A 490 10.41 11.33 19.01
N GLY A 491 10.15 10.79 17.81
CA GLY A 491 8.99 9.94 17.58
C GLY A 491 8.61 9.78 16.11
N ILE A 492 7.57 8.98 15.93
CA ILE A 492 7.01 8.54 14.65
C ILE A 492 6.18 9.67 14.03
N THR A 493 6.37 9.90 12.73
CA THR A 493 5.59 10.85 11.93
C THR A 493 4.70 10.19 10.88
N ALA A 494 5.08 9.03 10.36
CA ALA A 494 4.24 8.26 9.43
C ALA A 494 4.52 6.77 9.50
N ILE A 495 3.47 5.98 9.31
CA ILE A 495 3.52 4.52 9.30
C ILE A 495 2.71 3.97 8.13
N GLN A 496 3.21 2.89 7.55
CA GLN A 496 2.45 2.02 6.66
C GLN A 496 2.82 0.58 6.95
N MET A 497 1.84 -0.29 7.13
CA MET A 497 2.03 -1.72 7.31
C MET A 497 1.14 -2.49 6.36
N ASP A 498 1.70 -3.46 5.66
CA ASP A 498 0.98 -4.44 4.84
C ASP A 498 1.37 -5.85 5.27
N LEU A 499 0.38 -6.63 5.73
CA LEU A 499 0.56 -8.03 6.06
C LEU A 499 0.02 -8.93 4.95
N LYS A 500 0.83 -9.93 4.59
CA LYS A 500 0.53 -10.90 3.54
C LYS A 500 0.10 -12.26 4.10
N ILE A 501 0.20 -12.42 5.42
CA ILE A 501 -0.22 -13.62 6.14
C ILE A 501 -1.33 -13.29 7.14
N GLU A 502 -2.06 -14.31 7.55
CA GLU A 502 -2.99 -14.20 8.66
C GLU A 502 -2.22 -14.16 9.99
N GLY A 503 -2.44 -13.10 10.77
CA GLY A 503 -2.04 -13.07 12.17
C GLY A 503 -0.56 -12.83 12.45
N ILE A 504 -0.28 -11.69 13.07
CA ILE A 504 0.88 -11.47 13.93
C ILE A 504 0.36 -11.06 15.31
N SER A 505 1.05 -11.50 16.36
CA SER A 505 0.84 -10.97 17.70
C SER A 505 1.06 -9.45 17.73
N LEU A 506 0.42 -8.78 18.68
CA LEU A 506 0.76 -7.39 19.02
C LEU A 506 2.06 -7.31 19.84
N ASP A 507 2.46 -8.42 20.48
CA ASP A 507 3.67 -8.56 21.30
C ASP A 507 4.99 -8.58 20.50
#